data_AF-A0A3G3K522-F1
#
_entry.id   AF-A0A3G3K522-F1
#
_cell.length_a   1.000
_cell.length_b   1.000
_cell.length_c   1.000
_cell.angle_alpha   90.00
_cell.angle_beta   90.00
_cell.angle_gamma   90.00
#
_symmetry.space_group_name_H-M   'P 1'
#
loop_
_entity.id
_entity.type
_entity.pdbx_description
1 polymer ?
#
loop_
_entity_poly.entity_id
_entity_poly.type
_entity_poly.pdbx_seq_one_letter_code
_entity_poly.pdbx_strand_id
1 'polypeptide(L)'
;MFQAAARQPLFSFRMDLCISAQGVKMDPIREVIETLREIAKANMPGAHEFVYHDAINYKLHEASNRWICYITAHKNYVRLEFYFGANLSDPQKLLQGTGRRMRHVKIKTAEEARADEVAELIRQAWAEAQPIPADSPNENGLF
;
A
#
# COMPACT_ATOMS: atom_id res chain seq x y z
N MET A 1 2.51 40.06 -7.43
CA MET A 1 3.11 38.70 -7.50
C MET A 1 2.04 37.70 -7.11
N PHE A 2 1.38 37.07 -8.07
CA PHE A 2 0.44 35.99 -7.78
C PHE A 2 1.24 34.70 -7.61
N GLN A 3 1.22 34.11 -6.40
CA GLN A 3 1.72 32.76 -6.19
C GLN A 3 0.92 31.82 -7.08
N ALA A 4 1.62 31.09 -7.96
CA ALA A 4 1.04 29.92 -8.60
C ALA A 4 0.76 28.88 -7.51
N ALA A 5 -0.51 28.74 -7.11
CA ALA A 5 -0.93 27.61 -6.31
C ALA A 5 -0.63 26.35 -7.13
N ALA A 6 0.34 25.57 -6.69
CA ALA A 6 0.63 24.27 -7.28
C ALA A 6 -0.68 23.48 -7.30
N ARG A 7 -1.15 23.12 -8.50
CA ARG A 7 -2.32 22.23 -8.64
C ARG A 7 -1.96 20.92 -7.97
N GLN A 8 -2.44 20.73 -6.74
CA GLN A 8 -2.29 19.46 -6.04
C GLN A 8 -2.93 18.37 -6.91
N PRO A 9 -2.25 17.22 -7.10
CA PRO A 9 -2.83 16.13 -7.86
C PRO A 9 -4.15 15.71 -7.21
N LEU A 10 -5.17 15.41 -8.02
CA LEU A 10 -6.53 15.10 -7.56
C LEU A 10 -6.55 14.01 -6.48
N PHE A 11 -5.59 13.08 -6.52
CA PHE A 11 -5.37 12.04 -5.50
C PHE A 11 -5.01 12.61 -4.12
N SER A 12 -4.11 13.59 -4.05
CA SER A 12 -3.75 14.26 -2.80
C SER A 12 -4.98 14.96 -2.23
N PHE A 13 -5.67 15.77 -3.06
CA PHE A 13 -6.82 16.55 -2.61
C PHE A 13 -7.97 15.67 -2.09
N ARG A 14 -8.29 14.56 -2.77
CA ARG A 14 -9.31 13.61 -2.30
C ARG A 14 -8.92 12.95 -0.98
N MET A 15 -7.65 12.59 -0.84
CA MET A 15 -7.14 12.01 0.39
C MET A 15 -7.15 13.02 1.53
N ASP A 16 -6.70 14.26 1.27
CA ASP A 16 -6.72 15.34 2.24
C ASP A 16 -8.15 15.62 2.73
N LEU A 17 -9.12 15.63 1.82
CA LEU A 17 -10.55 15.79 2.15
C LEU A 17 -11.08 14.63 2.99
N CYS A 18 -10.73 13.39 2.64
CA CYS A 18 -11.12 12.20 3.39
C CYS A 18 -10.53 12.21 4.82
N ILE A 19 -9.23 12.46 4.95
CA ILE A 19 -8.52 12.53 6.23
C ILE A 19 -9.13 13.63 7.12
N SER A 20 -9.46 14.78 6.51
CA SER A 20 -10.14 15.89 7.20
C SER A 20 -11.53 15.48 7.70
N ALA A 21 -12.32 14.79 6.87
CA ALA A 21 -13.64 14.28 7.25
C ALA A 21 -13.59 13.26 8.40
N GLN A 22 -12.47 12.56 8.56
CA GLN A 22 -12.24 11.59 9.65
C GLN A 22 -11.73 12.23 10.96
N GLY A 23 -11.52 13.55 11.00
CA GLY A 23 -11.04 14.25 12.21
C GLY A 23 -9.61 13.90 12.61
N VAL A 24 -8.79 13.52 11.63
CA VAL A 24 -7.39 13.10 11.81
C VAL A 24 -6.48 14.34 11.77
N LYS A 25 -5.51 14.45 12.69
CA LYS A 25 -4.56 15.57 12.71
C LYS A 25 -3.53 15.36 11.59
N MET A 26 -3.37 16.37 10.74
CA MET A 26 -2.79 16.19 9.41
C MET A 26 -1.28 15.92 9.41
N ASP A 27 -0.52 16.58 10.27
CA ASP A 27 0.93 16.67 10.06
C ASP A 27 1.67 15.34 10.24
N PRO A 28 1.46 14.55 11.32
CA PRO A 28 2.17 13.29 11.49
C PRO A 28 1.64 12.18 10.57
N ILE A 29 0.32 12.13 10.34
CA ILE A 29 -0.29 11.08 9.50
C ILE A 29 0.04 11.29 8.03
N ARG A 30 0.06 12.54 7.56
CA ARG A 30 0.48 12.87 6.20
C ARG A 30 1.91 12.39 5.93
N GLU A 31 2.83 12.65 6.85
CA GLU A 31 4.23 12.24 6.70
C GLU A 31 4.36 10.71 6.54
N VAL A 32 3.61 9.94 7.33
CA VAL A 32 3.58 8.47 7.22
C VAL A 32 3.04 8.03 5.86
N ILE A 33 1.95 8.63 5.38
CA ILE A 33 1.35 8.29 4.08
C ILE A 33 2.33 8.62 2.95
N GLU A 34 2.93 9.81 2.94
CA GLU A 34 3.88 10.23 1.92
C GLU A 34 5.10 9.30 1.88
N THR A 35 5.64 8.97 3.05
CA THR A 35 6.74 8.01 3.19
C THR A 35 6.36 6.63 2.64
N LEU A 36 5.19 6.11 3.00
CA LEU A 36 4.73 4.81 2.48
C LEU A 36 4.54 4.83 0.95
N ARG A 37 4.07 5.94 0.38
CA ARG A 37 3.95 6.08 -1.09
C ARG A 37 5.30 6.08 -1.77
N GLU A 38 6.32 6.69 -1.17
CA GLU A 38 7.69 6.64 -1.69
C GLU A 38 8.25 5.22 -1.66
N ILE A 39 8.12 4.52 -0.53
CA ILE A 39 8.54 3.12 -0.40
C ILE A 39 7.76 2.21 -1.36
N ALA A 40 6.46 2.42 -1.52
CA ALA A 40 5.62 1.72 -2.48
C ALA A 40 6.11 1.89 -3.92
N LYS A 41 6.41 3.13 -4.34
CA LYS A 41 6.93 3.41 -5.68
C LYS A 41 8.31 2.79 -5.91
N ALA A 42 9.18 2.79 -4.91
CA ALA A 42 10.51 2.20 -5.00
C ALA A 42 10.46 0.67 -5.13
N ASN A 43 9.51 0.01 -4.46
CA ASN A 43 9.44 -1.47 -4.39
C ASN A 43 8.44 -2.10 -5.35
N MET A 44 7.56 -1.32 -5.96
CA MET A 44 6.53 -1.79 -6.89
C MET A 44 6.59 -1.02 -8.23
N PRO A 45 7.71 -1.14 -8.98
CA PRO A 45 7.90 -0.38 -10.21
C PRO A 45 6.84 -0.76 -11.23
N GLY A 46 5.98 0.20 -11.60
CA GLY A 46 4.89 0.00 -12.56
C GLY A 46 3.54 -0.35 -11.94
N ALA A 47 3.43 -0.44 -10.60
CA ALA A 47 2.13 -0.56 -9.95
C ALA A 47 1.23 0.64 -10.28
N HIS A 48 -0.04 0.36 -10.55
CA HIS A 48 -1.06 1.37 -10.74
C HIS A 48 -1.61 1.84 -9.38
N GLU A 49 -1.30 3.09 -9.03
CA GLU A 49 -1.80 3.78 -7.84
C GLU A 49 -3.11 4.51 -8.18
N PHE A 50 -4.16 4.31 -7.37
CA PHE A 50 -5.45 4.98 -7.55
C PHE A 50 -6.19 5.13 -6.22
N VAL A 51 -7.14 6.08 -6.15
CA VAL A 51 -7.97 6.26 -4.95
C VAL A 51 -9.31 5.56 -5.15
N TYR A 52 -9.66 4.68 -4.21
CA TYR A 52 -10.92 3.93 -4.18
C TYR A 52 -11.30 3.64 -2.72
N HIS A 53 -12.59 3.77 -2.39
CA HIS A 53 -13.12 3.68 -1.02
C HIS A 53 -12.23 4.41 0.00
N ASP A 54 -11.91 5.68 -0.29
CA ASP A 54 -11.18 6.54 0.65
C ASP A 54 -9.78 6.03 1.05
N ALA A 55 -9.19 5.16 0.23
CA ALA A 55 -7.84 4.61 0.41
C ALA A 55 -7.00 4.75 -0.87
N ILE A 56 -5.67 4.79 -0.70
CA ILE A 56 -4.73 4.71 -1.82
C ILE A 56 -4.48 3.25 -2.12
N ASN A 57 -4.91 2.78 -3.27
CA ASN A 57 -4.85 1.38 -3.67
C ASN A 57 -3.77 1.15 -4.72
N TYR A 58 -3.15 -0.02 -4.67
CA TYR A 58 -2.15 -0.48 -5.62
C TYR A 58 -2.56 -1.80 -6.26
N LYS A 59 -2.47 -1.85 -7.59
CA LYS A 59 -2.64 -3.08 -8.38
C LYS A 59 -1.57 -3.17 -9.46
N LEU A 60 -1.37 -4.37 -10.01
CA LEU A 60 -0.27 -4.66 -10.94
C LEU A 60 -0.22 -3.67 -12.14
N HIS A 61 -1.36 -3.44 -12.78
CA HIS A 61 -1.55 -2.46 -13.85
C HIS A 61 -3.02 -2.04 -13.90
N GLU A 62 -3.37 -0.96 -14.61
CA GLU A 62 -4.70 -0.34 -14.59
C GLU A 62 -5.84 -1.30 -14.99
N ALA A 63 -5.65 -2.18 -15.97
CA ALA A 63 -6.66 -3.16 -16.37
C ALA A 63 -6.65 -4.45 -15.51
N SER A 64 -5.69 -4.58 -14.59
CA SER A 64 -5.51 -5.80 -13.80
C SER A 64 -6.53 -5.92 -12.68
N ASN A 65 -6.93 -7.16 -12.38
CA ASN A 65 -7.62 -7.51 -11.13
C ASN A 65 -6.64 -8.05 -10.07
N ARG A 66 -5.33 -7.81 -10.24
CA ARG A 66 -4.29 -8.25 -9.30
C ARG A 66 -3.96 -7.14 -8.33
N TRP A 67 -4.68 -7.15 -7.21
CA TRP A 67 -4.52 -6.21 -6.12
C TRP A 67 -3.32 -6.57 -5.25
N ILE A 68 -2.59 -5.55 -4.80
CA ILE A 68 -1.34 -5.73 -4.04
C ILE A 68 -1.58 -5.31 -2.58
N CYS A 69 -1.72 -4.01 -2.37
CA CYS A 69 -1.91 -3.40 -1.07
C CYS A 69 -2.69 -2.09 -1.19
N TYR A 70 -3.07 -1.54 -0.05
CA TYR A 70 -3.63 -0.20 0.03
C TYR A 70 -3.30 0.47 1.36
N ILE A 71 -3.36 1.80 1.35
CA ILE A 71 -3.02 2.67 2.46
C ILE A 71 -4.27 3.41 2.90
N THR A 72 -4.63 3.25 4.16
CA THR A 72 -5.79 3.91 4.78
C THR A 72 -5.35 4.72 5.99
N ALA A 73 -5.80 5.97 6.07
CA ALA A 73 -5.55 6.81 7.23
C ALA A 73 -6.49 6.47 8.39
N HIS A 74 -5.96 6.53 9.61
CA HIS A 74 -6.74 6.53 10.83
C HIS A 74 -6.26 7.66 11.75
N LYS A 75 -7.02 7.94 12.82
CA LYS A 75 -6.78 9.06 13.74
C LYS A 75 -5.34 9.17 14.26
N ASN A 76 -4.71 8.04 14.58
CA ASN A 76 -3.41 7.98 15.25
C ASN A 76 -2.40 7.06 14.54
N TYR A 77 -2.76 6.48 13.39
CA TYR A 77 -1.89 5.57 12.65
C TYR A 77 -2.36 5.48 11.20
N VAL A 78 -1.47 5.06 10.33
CA VAL A 78 -1.77 4.63 8.97
C VAL A 78 -1.80 3.12 8.94
N ARG A 79 -2.73 2.57 8.17
CA ARG A 79 -2.82 1.13 7.95
C ARG A 79 -2.36 0.81 6.54
N LEU A 80 -1.33 -0.02 6.45
CA LEU A 80 -0.91 -0.65 5.20
C LEU A 80 -1.51 -2.05 5.16
N GLU A 81 -2.49 -2.28 4.29
CA GLU A 81 -3.20 -3.55 4.17
C GLU A 81 -2.78 -4.30 2.90
N PHE A 82 -2.54 -5.60 3.01
CA PHE A 82 -2.13 -6.49 1.92
C PHE A 82 -3.26 -7.47 1.58
N TYR A 83 -3.67 -7.53 0.31
CA TYR A 83 -4.79 -8.39 -0.12
C TYR A 83 -4.51 -9.89 0.04
N PHE A 84 -3.24 -10.28 -0.10
CA PHE A 84 -2.75 -11.65 0.11
C PHE A 84 -1.69 -11.69 1.22
N GLY A 85 -1.84 -10.83 2.23
CA GLY A 85 -0.90 -10.71 3.34
C GLY A 85 -0.61 -12.02 4.09
N ALA A 86 -1.53 -12.99 4.09
CA ALA A 86 -1.34 -14.29 4.73
C ALA A 86 -0.28 -15.17 4.04
N ASN A 87 0.08 -14.85 2.78
CA ASN A 87 1.10 -15.56 2.02
C ASN A 87 2.50 -14.95 2.21
N LEU A 88 2.61 -13.80 2.88
CA LEU A 88 3.88 -13.09 3.06
C LEU A 88 4.66 -13.68 4.24
N SER A 89 5.97 -13.80 4.04
CA SER A 89 6.90 -14.14 5.12
C SER A 89 7.09 -12.92 6.03
N ASP A 90 6.81 -13.11 7.31
CA ASP A 90 6.85 -12.06 8.33
C ASP A 90 7.59 -12.55 9.60
N PRO A 91 8.93 -12.68 9.54
CA PRO A 91 9.72 -13.17 10.67
C PRO A 91 9.66 -12.22 11.88
N GLN A 92 9.50 -10.93 11.63
CA GLN A 92 9.42 -9.87 12.64
C GLN A 92 8.01 -9.67 13.20
N LYS A 93 7.02 -10.42 12.69
CA LYS A 93 5.64 -10.46 13.18
C LYS A 93 4.96 -9.09 13.16
N LEU A 94 5.20 -8.31 12.12
CA LEU A 94 4.57 -7.00 11.92
C LEU A 94 3.10 -7.12 11.47
N LEU A 95 2.78 -8.20 10.75
CA LEU A 95 1.47 -8.43 10.17
C LEU A 95 0.44 -8.78 11.25
N GLN A 96 -0.67 -8.06 11.18
CA GLN A 96 -1.84 -8.20 12.04
C GLN A 96 -3.06 -8.64 11.21
N GLY A 97 -4.03 -9.23 11.89
CA GLY A 97 -5.30 -9.66 11.32
C GLY A 97 -5.44 -11.18 11.25
N THR A 98 -6.68 -11.64 11.36
CA THR A 98 -7.05 -13.06 11.43
C THR A 98 -7.83 -13.53 10.21
N GLY A 99 -7.98 -12.66 9.19
CA GLY A 99 -8.68 -13.00 7.96
C GLY A 99 -8.02 -14.15 7.20
N ARG A 100 -8.77 -14.82 6.32
CA ARG A 100 -8.24 -15.97 5.55
C ARG A 100 -7.07 -15.61 4.63
N ARG A 101 -7.05 -14.39 4.10
CA ARG A 101 -6.07 -13.93 3.10
C ARG A 101 -5.37 -12.62 3.44
N MET A 102 -6.09 -11.68 4.04
CA MET A 102 -5.58 -10.33 4.24
C MET A 102 -4.81 -10.22 5.55
N ARG A 103 -3.75 -9.40 5.54
CA ARG A 103 -3.02 -8.93 6.72
C ARG A 103 -2.76 -7.44 6.60
N HIS A 104 -2.45 -6.79 7.72
CA HIS A 104 -2.14 -5.38 7.74
C HIS A 104 -1.03 -5.04 8.72
N VAL A 105 -0.34 -3.93 8.49
CA VAL A 105 0.59 -3.31 9.44
C VAL A 105 -0.02 -1.97 9.88
N LYS A 106 0.04 -1.68 11.18
CA LYS A 106 -0.29 -0.36 11.72
C LYS A 106 1.00 0.42 11.91
N ILE A 107 1.09 1.57 11.26
CA ILE A 107 2.30 2.38 11.18
C ILE A 107 1.97 3.76 11.75
N LYS A 108 2.66 4.15 12.81
CA LYS A 108 2.38 5.38 13.57
C LYS A 108 3.34 6.50 13.25
N THR A 109 4.55 6.18 12.77
CA THR A 109 5.61 7.15 12.51
C THR A 109 6.23 6.91 11.14
N ALA A 110 6.83 7.97 10.58
CA ALA A 110 7.52 7.85 9.30
C ALA A 110 8.77 6.98 9.40
N GLU A 111 9.36 6.85 10.59
CA GLU A 111 10.48 5.94 10.85
C GLU A 111 10.02 4.48 10.81
N GLU A 112 8.87 4.13 11.41
CA GLU A 112 8.27 2.80 11.25
C GLU A 112 7.95 2.51 9.77
N ALA A 113 7.54 3.51 8.99
CA ALA A 113 7.28 3.36 7.55
C ALA A 113 8.55 3.08 6.73
N ARG A 114 9.72 3.55 7.18
CA ARG A 114 11.03 3.37 6.53
C ARG A 114 11.73 2.08 6.94
N ALA A 115 11.15 1.30 7.86
CA ALA A 115 11.70 0.03 8.29
C ALA A 115 11.86 -0.92 7.08
N ASP A 116 13.02 -1.58 6.99
CA ASP A 116 13.34 -2.49 5.89
C ASP A 116 12.32 -3.63 5.78
N GLU A 117 11.76 -4.07 6.92
CA GLU A 117 10.72 -5.07 6.99
C GLU A 117 9.41 -4.63 6.31
N VAL A 118 9.06 -3.34 6.39
CA VAL A 118 7.88 -2.80 5.70
C VAL A 118 8.12 -2.78 4.19
N ALA A 119 9.30 -2.35 3.76
CA ALA A 119 9.69 -2.39 2.34
C ALA A 119 9.70 -3.83 1.80
N GLU A 120 10.20 -4.78 2.58
CA GLU A 120 10.26 -6.19 2.24
C GLU A 120 8.86 -6.82 2.10
N LEU A 121 7.93 -6.50 3.01
CA LEU A 121 6.53 -6.93 2.89
C LEU A 121 5.86 -6.38 1.62
N ILE A 122 6.13 -5.11 1.26
CA ILE A 122 5.65 -4.50 0.02
C ILE A 122 6.23 -5.21 -1.20
N ARG A 123 7.54 -5.50 -1.19
CA ARG A 123 8.23 -6.21 -2.28
C ARG A 123 7.68 -7.63 -2.47
N GLN A 124 7.44 -8.36 -1.38
CA GLN A 124 6.81 -9.68 -1.45
C GLN A 124 5.38 -9.61 -1.99
N ALA A 125 4.58 -8.64 -1.54
CA ALA A 125 3.22 -8.47 -2.05
C ALA A 125 3.18 -8.12 -3.55
N TRP A 126 4.16 -7.33 -4.02
CA TRP A 126 4.35 -7.05 -5.43
C TRP A 126 4.68 -8.32 -6.23
N ALA A 127 5.61 -9.14 -5.74
CA ALA A 127 5.98 -10.40 -6.37
C ALA A 127 4.79 -11.38 -6.40
N GLU A 128 4.04 -11.49 -5.31
CA GLU A 128 2.81 -12.30 -5.23
C GLU A 128 1.77 -11.87 -6.29
N ALA A 129 1.70 -10.58 -6.62
CA ALA A 129 0.83 -10.04 -7.65
C ALA A 129 1.38 -10.18 -9.08
N GLN A 130 2.59 -10.71 -9.30
CA GLN A 130 3.15 -10.98 -10.64
C GLN A 130 2.59 -12.27 -11.23
N PRO A 131 2.16 -12.28 -12.51
CA PRO A 131 1.63 -13.48 -13.12
C PRO A 131 2.68 -14.58 -13.08
N ILE A 132 2.24 -15.82 -12.88
CA ILE A 132 3.12 -16.97 -13.05
C ILE A 132 3.60 -16.94 -14.51
N PRO A 133 4.92 -16.91 -14.78
CA PRO A 133 5.41 -17.00 -16.15
C PRO A 133 4.84 -18.25 -16.82
N ALA A 134 4.41 -18.12 -18.07
CA ALA A 134 3.76 -19.22 -18.80
C ALA A 134 4.62 -20.50 -18.86
N ASP A 135 5.94 -20.35 -18.72
CA ASP A 135 6.92 -21.43 -18.80
C ASP A 135 7.35 -21.97 -17.42
N SER A 136 6.69 -21.54 -16.33
CA SER A 136 6.94 -22.14 -15.01
C SER A 136 6.49 -23.60 -15.04
N PRO A 137 7.36 -24.57 -14.69
CA PRO A 137 6.98 -25.97 -14.69
C PRO A 137 5.77 -26.16 -13.77
N ASN A 138 4.69 -26.62 -14.37
CA ASN A 138 3.46 -27.00 -13.73
C ASN A 138 3.77 -28.09 -12.70
N GLU A 139 3.82 -27.70 -11.43
CA GLU A 139 4.08 -28.59 -10.28
C GLU A 139 2.97 -29.65 -10.08
N ASN A 140 1.91 -29.62 -10.87
CA ASN A 140 0.81 -30.58 -10.85
C ASN A 140 0.53 -31.15 -12.24
N GLY A 141 1.48 -31.86 -12.85
CA GLY A 141 1.38 -32.50 -14.17
C GLY A 141 0.17 -33.44 -14.36
N LEU A 142 -1.02 -32.86 -14.51
CA LEU A 142 -2.26 -33.52 -14.83
C LEU A 142 -2.84 -32.81 -16.06
N PHE A 143 -2.77 -33.52 -17.18
CA PHE A 143 -3.54 -33.28 -18.39
C PHE A 143 -5.02 -33.63 -18.15
#